data_AF-A0A3A9JWX0-F1
#
_entry.id   AF-A0A3A9JWX0-F1
#
_cell.length_a   1.000
_cell.length_b   1.000
_cell.length_c   1.000
_cell.angle_alpha   90.00
_cell.angle_beta   90.00
_cell.angle_gamma   90.00
#
_symmetry.space_group_name_H-M   'P 1'
#
loop_
_entity.id
_entity.type
_entity.pdbx_description
1 polymer ?
#
loop_
_entity_poly.entity_id
_entity_poly.type
_entity_poly.pdbx_seq_one_letter_code
_entity_poly.pdbx_strand_id
1 'polypeptide(L)'
;MYLLLFTIIYSVITQVLNIGYGPAMGIYLIGLGLVKGFFSEELKDVFNFIKTKYLYEKNGFKDSLMDLLSLMLIFINSYLIDYEPFFLFKFVYMFLLIALVYRFLFWGLTRTIRKRN
;
A
#
# COMPACT_ATOMS: atom_id res chain seq x y z
N MET A 1 5.51 0.92 -11.44
CA MET A 1 5.71 2.35 -11.76
C MET A 1 4.43 3.16 -11.61
N TYR A 2 3.31 2.77 -12.23
CA TYR A 2 2.02 3.47 -12.07
C TYR A 2 1.55 3.60 -10.61
N LEU A 3 1.67 2.53 -9.81
CA LEU A 3 1.29 2.57 -8.40
C LEU A 3 2.12 3.57 -7.59
N LEU A 4 3.44 3.56 -7.77
CA LEU A 4 4.36 4.46 -7.08
C LEU A 4 4.09 5.92 -7.46
N LEU A 5 3.89 6.19 -8.74
CA LEU A 5 3.58 7.53 -9.23
C LEU A 5 2.21 8.03 -8.74
N PHE A 6 1.18 7.17 -8.78
CA PHE A 6 -0.13 7.44 -8.18
C PHE A 6 0.00 7.77 -6.68
N THR A 7 0.83 7.03 -5.97
CA THR A 7 1.05 7.21 -4.53
C THR A 7 1.71 8.55 -4.21
N ILE A 8 2.67 8.98 -5.04
CA ILE A 8 3.30 10.30 -4.92
C ILE A 8 2.25 11.39 -5.14
N ILE A 9 1.48 11.31 -6.22
CA ILE A 9 0.44 12.30 -6.53
C ILE A 9 -0.58 12.38 -5.40
N TYR A 10 -1.04 11.23 -4.90
CA TYR A 10 -1.96 11.16 -3.78
C TYR A 10 -1.41 11.86 -2.53
N SER A 11 -0.14 11.58 -2.20
CA SER A 11 0.53 12.19 -1.03
C SER A 11 0.58 13.72 -1.16
N VAL A 12 0.95 14.24 -2.33
CA VAL A 12 0.96 15.69 -2.61
C VAL A 12 -0.44 16.28 -2.43
N ILE A 13 -1.48 15.65 -2.98
CA ILE A 13 -2.87 16.13 -2.85
C ILE A 13 -3.29 16.17 -1.38
N THR A 14 -2.99 15.11 -0.60
CA THR A 14 -3.37 15.07 0.82
C THR A 14 -2.71 16.16 1.64
N GLN A 15 -1.46 16.52 1.34
CA GLN A 15 -0.77 17.62 2.00
C GLN A 15 -1.33 18.98 1.60
N VAL A 16 -1.58 19.21 0.30
CA VAL A 16 -2.15 20.47 -0.21
C VAL A 16 -3.55 20.72 0.38
N LEU A 17 -4.35 19.67 0.54
CA LEU A 17 -5.69 19.75 1.11
C LEU A 17 -5.71 19.69 2.64
N ASN A 18 -4.55 19.56 3.29
CA ASN A 18 -4.39 19.44 4.74
C ASN A 18 -5.34 18.40 5.36
N ILE A 19 -5.45 17.23 4.72
CA ILE A 19 -6.30 16.13 5.19
C ILE A 19 -5.60 15.44 6.36
N GLY A 20 -6.29 15.24 7.48
CA GLY A 20 -5.74 14.54 8.65
C GLY A 20 -5.31 13.09 8.34
N TYR A 21 -4.41 12.53 9.16
CA TYR A 21 -3.77 11.26 8.83
C TYR A 21 -4.77 10.10 8.69
N GLY A 22 -5.76 10.02 9.59
CA GLY A 22 -6.73 8.93 9.63
C GLY A 22 -7.53 8.84 8.32
N PRO A 23 -8.21 9.93 7.91
CA PRO A 23 -8.89 9.99 6.62
C PRO A 23 -7.97 9.74 5.42
N ALA A 24 -6.77 10.34 5.38
CA ALA A 24 -5.82 10.16 4.27
C ALA A 24 -5.40 8.70 4.11
N MET A 25 -5.02 8.04 5.20
CA MET A 25 -4.58 6.65 5.18
C MET A 25 -5.75 5.70 4.88
N GLY A 26 -6.92 5.96 5.46
CA GLY A 26 -8.15 5.19 5.23
C GLY A 26 -8.62 5.24 3.77
N ILE A 27 -8.72 6.45 3.18
CA ILE A 27 -9.14 6.63 1.79
C ILE A 27 -8.20 5.88 0.84
N TYR A 28 -6.89 5.98 1.09
CA TYR A 28 -5.91 5.31 0.24
C TYR A 28 -6.01 3.78 0.32
N LEU A 29 -6.13 3.20 1.52
CA LEU A 29 -6.29 1.75 1.69
C LEU A 29 -7.60 1.24 1.11
N ILE A 30 -8.71 1.96 1.32
CA ILE A 30 -10.01 1.60 0.75
C ILE A 30 -9.96 1.66 -0.78
N GLY A 31 -9.41 2.74 -1.33
CA GLY A 31 -9.24 2.91 -2.78
C GLY A 31 -8.41 1.77 -3.38
N LEU A 32 -7.32 1.37 -2.71
CA LEU A 32 -6.52 0.22 -3.13
C LEU A 32 -7.26 -1.11 -3.04
N GLY A 33 -8.01 -1.34 -1.97
CA GLY A 33 -8.86 -2.52 -1.83
C GLY A 33 -9.87 -2.62 -2.97
N LEU A 34 -10.50 -1.50 -3.34
CA LEU A 34 -11.43 -1.42 -4.47
C LEU A 34 -10.74 -1.66 -5.81
N VAL A 35 -9.60 -1.01 -6.07
CA VAL A 35 -8.81 -1.22 -7.30
C VAL A 35 -8.42 -2.69 -7.43
N LYS A 36 -7.95 -3.30 -6.33
CA LYS A 36 -7.58 -4.70 -6.32
C LYS A 36 -8.77 -5.62 -6.54
N GLY A 37 -9.89 -5.35 -5.87
CA GLY A 37 -11.15 -6.09 -6.05
C GLY A 37 -11.69 -6.00 -7.47
N PHE A 38 -11.64 -4.83 -8.09
CA PHE A 38 -12.01 -4.63 -9.49
C PHE A 38 -11.14 -5.44 -10.45
N PHE A 39 -9.84 -5.56 -10.12
CA PHE A 39 -8.92 -6.38 -10.89
C PHE A 39 -8.99 -7.87 -10.61
N SER A 40 -9.81 -8.27 -9.63
CA SER A 40 -9.93 -9.63 -9.18
C SER A 40 -11.20 -10.31 -9.69
N GLU A 41 -11.17 -11.64 -9.80
CA GLU A 41 -12.35 -12.43 -10.17
C GLU A 41 -13.23 -12.71 -8.94
N GLU A 42 -12.65 -12.94 -7.76
CA GLU A 42 -13.39 -13.11 -6.51
C GLU A 42 -13.01 -12.07 -5.43
N LEU A 43 -13.92 -11.81 -4.48
CA LEU A 43 -13.66 -11.00 -3.28
C LEU A 43 -12.54 -11.57 -2.41
N LYS A 44 -12.39 -12.90 -2.38
CA LYS A 44 -11.36 -13.59 -1.58
C LYS A 44 -9.94 -13.27 -2.04
N ASP A 45 -9.81 -12.95 -3.32
CA ASP A 45 -8.54 -12.65 -3.98
C ASP A 45 -8.07 -11.20 -3.74
N VAL A 46 -8.93 -10.35 -3.14
CA VAL A 46 -8.53 -9.02 -2.63
C VAL A 46 -7.41 -9.17 -1.59
N PHE A 47 -7.44 -10.25 -0.80
CA PHE A 47 -6.40 -10.55 0.16
C PHE A 47 -5.49 -11.67 -0.34
N ASN A 48 -4.19 -11.43 -0.30
CA ASN A 48 -3.22 -12.35 -0.87
C ASN A 48 -2.81 -13.43 0.13
N PHE A 49 -3.57 -14.53 0.16
CA PHE A 49 -3.29 -15.69 1.02
C PHE A 49 -2.35 -16.72 0.38
N ILE A 50 -1.88 -16.48 -0.84
CA ILE A 50 -1.01 -17.41 -1.57
C ILE A 50 0.38 -17.50 -0.89
N LYS A 51 1.02 -18.68 -0.95
CA LYS A 51 2.36 -18.89 -0.38
C LYS A 51 3.37 -17.84 -0.89
N THR A 52 4.18 -17.31 0.04
CA THR A 52 5.18 -16.26 -0.22
C THR A 52 6.16 -16.60 -1.34
N LYS A 53 6.66 -17.84 -1.37
CA LYS A 53 7.61 -18.31 -2.40
C LYS A 53 7.02 -18.17 -3.81
N TYR A 54 5.79 -18.65 -3.98
CA TYR A 54 5.09 -18.58 -5.26
C TYR A 54 4.81 -17.12 -5.66
N LEU A 55 4.49 -16.25 -4.71
CA LEU A 55 4.28 -14.83 -4.98
C LEU A 55 5.55 -14.11 -5.42
N TYR A 56 6.69 -14.45 -4.84
CA TYR A 56 7.96 -13.85 -5.22
C TYR A 56 8.40 -14.31 -6.62
N GLU A 57 8.28 -15.62 -6.91
CA GLU A 57 8.52 -16.18 -8.24
C GLU A 57 7.59 -15.56 -9.31
N LYS A 58 6.33 -15.32 -8.94
CA LYS A 58 5.32 -14.75 -9.84
C LYS A 58 5.55 -13.24 -10.03
N ASN A 59 5.61 -12.44 -8.97
CA ASN A 59 5.68 -10.98 -9.10
C ASN A 59 7.08 -10.49 -9.52
N GLY A 60 8.12 -11.24 -9.18
CA GLY A 60 9.49 -10.80 -9.36
C GLY A 60 9.90 -9.72 -8.34
N PHE A 61 11.21 -9.54 -8.19
CA PHE A 61 11.78 -8.62 -7.20
C PHE A 61 11.39 -7.16 -7.46
N LYS A 62 11.50 -6.70 -8.71
CA LYS A 62 11.26 -5.30 -9.08
C LYS A 62 9.83 -4.84 -8.76
N ASP A 63 8.82 -5.65 -9.09
CA ASP A 63 7.42 -5.27 -8.82
C ASP A 63 7.11 -5.36 -7.32
N SER A 64 7.65 -6.36 -6.63
CA SER A 64 7.50 -6.49 -5.17
C SER A 64 8.14 -5.32 -4.42
N LEU A 65 9.28 -4.82 -4.91
CA LEU A 65 9.94 -3.63 -4.38
C LEU A 65 9.13 -2.36 -4.65
N MET A 66 8.54 -2.21 -5.83
CA MET A 66 7.65 -1.08 -6.15
C MET A 66 6.44 -1.04 -5.22
N ASP A 67 5.81 -2.20 -4.97
CA ASP A 67 4.69 -2.31 -4.03
C ASP A 67 5.11 -1.88 -2.62
N LEU A 68 6.33 -2.27 -2.18
CA LEU A 68 6.85 -1.91 -0.86
C LEU A 68 7.13 -0.41 -0.74
N LEU A 69 7.80 0.18 -1.75
CA LEU A 69 8.13 1.60 -1.77
C LEU A 69 6.88 2.47 -1.78
N SER A 70 5.85 2.08 -2.53
CA SER A 70 4.54 2.75 -2.49
C SER A 70 3.95 2.74 -1.08
N LEU A 71 3.94 1.59 -0.41
CA LEU A 71 3.43 1.51 0.94
C LEU A 71 4.24 2.38 1.91
N MET A 72 5.57 2.35 1.82
CA MET A 72 6.45 3.18 2.65
C MET A 72 6.17 4.68 2.45
N LEU A 73 5.97 5.14 1.21
CA LEU A 73 5.64 6.53 0.91
C LEU A 73 4.37 7.00 1.62
N ILE A 74 3.33 6.17 1.65
CA ILE A 74 2.08 6.50 2.34
C ILE A 74 2.30 6.62 3.84
N PHE A 75 3.06 5.70 4.42
CA PHE A 75 3.36 5.75 5.85
C PHE A 75 4.20 6.98 6.22
N ILE A 76 5.18 7.32 5.40
CA ILE A 76 5.97 8.55 5.56
C ILE A 76 5.05 9.77 5.44
N ASN A 77 4.16 9.81 4.45
CA ASN A 77 3.22 10.91 4.28
C ASN A 77 2.28 11.05 5.49
N SER A 78 1.73 9.95 6.01
CA SER A 78 0.90 9.97 7.21
C SER A 78 1.66 10.49 8.44
N TYR A 79 2.93 10.12 8.59
CA TYR A 79 3.77 10.62 9.68
C TYR A 79 4.09 12.12 9.53
N LEU A 80 4.23 12.62 8.29
CA LEU A 80 4.45 14.04 8.03
C LEU A 80 3.21 14.91 8.31
N ILE A 81 2.00 14.34 8.15
CA ILE A 81 0.73 15.03 8.42
C ILE A 81 0.52 15.22 9.94
N ASP A 82 0.67 14.16 10.72
CA ASP A 82 0.56 14.19 12.18
C ASP A 82 1.94 13.90 12.78
N TYR A 83 2.77 14.94 12.88
CA TYR A 83 4.11 14.86 13.44
C TYR A 83 4.04 14.57 14.95
N GLU A 84 3.83 13.32 15.31
CA GLU A 84 3.88 12.85 16.69
C GLU A 84 5.30 12.43 17.09
N PRO A 85 5.67 12.59 18.38
CA PRO A 85 6.91 12.03 18.91
C PRO A 85 6.96 10.51 18.71
N PHE A 86 8.11 10.03 18.25
CA PHE A 86 8.33 8.63 17.95
C PHE A 86 8.40 7.78 19.24
N PHE A 87 7.33 7.04 19.55
CA PHE A 87 7.30 6.06 20.63
C PHE A 87 7.58 4.65 20.08
N LEU A 88 8.52 3.91 20.71
CA LEU A 88 8.90 2.55 20.32
C LEU A 88 7.70 1.60 20.16
N PHE A 89 6.73 1.66 21.08
CA PHE A 89 5.55 0.79 21.01
C PHE A 89 4.64 1.14 19.82
N LYS A 90 4.42 2.43 19.56
CA LYS A 90 3.68 2.90 18.38
C LYS A 90 4.37 2.47 17.09
N PHE A 91 5.71 2.53 17.06
CA PHE A 91 6.49 2.08 15.91
C PHE A 91 6.35 0.58 15.64
N VAL A 92 6.46 -0.27 16.67
CA VAL A 92 6.29 -1.73 16.50
C VAL A 92 4.88 -2.04 15.99
N TYR A 93 3.86 -1.40 16.55
CA TYR A 93 2.48 -1.53 16.08
C TYR A 93 2.33 -1.11 14.61
N MET A 94 2.89 0.05 14.25
CA MET A 94 2.86 0.57 12.88
C MET A 94 3.59 -0.36 11.91
N PHE A 95 4.75 -0.89 12.31
CA PHE A 95 5.53 -1.84 11.52
C PHE A 95 4.78 -3.15 11.26
N LEU A 96 4.12 -3.71 12.27
CA LEU A 96 3.25 -4.87 12.11
C LEU A 96 2.10 -4.57 11.13
N LEU A 97 1.49 -3.40 11.24
CA LEU A 97 0.42 -2.97 10.35
C LEU A 97 0.91 -2.84 8.90
N ILE A 98 2.08 -2.23 8.68
CA ILE A 98 2.76 -2.18 7.38
C ILE A 98 2.99 -3.60 6.85
N ALA A 99 3.53 -4.50 7.66
CA ALA A 99 3.83 -5.87 7.23
C ALA A 99 2.56 -6.62 6.80
N LEU A 100 1.46 -6.48 7.54
CA LEU A 100 0.17 -7.08 7.21
C LEU A 100 -0.44 -6.47 5.94
N VAL A 101 -0.47 -5.14 5.85
CA VAL A 101 -1.01 -4.43 4.67
C VAL A 101 -0.17 -4.75 3.43
N TYR A 102 1.16 -4.76 3.55
CA TYR A 102 2.06 -5.18 2.48
C TYR A 102 1.71 -6.58 2.01
N ARG A 103 1.66 -7.52 2.95
CA ARG A 103 1.49 -8.94 2.66
C ARG A 103 0.15 -9.24 1.99
N PHE A 104 -0.94 -8.72 2.55
CA PHE A 104 -2.28 -9.14 2.15
C PHE A 104 -2.90 -8.23 1.09
N LEU A 105 -2.65 -6.92 1.12
CA LEU A 105 -3.25 -5.98 0.18
C LEU A 105 -2.30 -5.62 -0.96
N PHE A 106 -1.07 -5.22 -0.65
CA PHE A 106 -0.17 -4.60 -1.62
C PHE A 106 0.59 -5.59 -2.52
N TRP A 107 0.98 -6.74 -1.99
CA TRP A 107 1.90 -7.62 -2.71
C TRP A 107 1.25 -8.19 -3.98
N GLY A 108 1.81 -7.83 -5.13
CA GLY A 108 1.38 -8.27 -6.45
C GLY A 108 0.45 -7.32 -7.16
N LEU A 109 0.15 -6.17 -6.55
CA LEU A 109 -0.72 -5.17 -7.13
C LEU A 109 -0.08 -4.53 -8.38
N THR A 110 1.19 -4.13 -8.31
CA THR A 110 1.91 -3.53 -9.46
C THR A 110 1.91 -4.48 -10.67
N ARG A 111 2.12 -5.78 -10.46
CA ARG A 111 2.06 -6.77 -11.54
C ARG A 111 0.64 -6.93 -12.09
N THR A 112 -0.37 -6.98 -11.22
CA THR A 112 -1.77 -7.16 -11.60
C THR A 112 -2.25 -6.00 -12.47
N ILE A 113 -1.95 -4.76 -12.07
CA ILE A 113 -2.23 -3.55 -12.86
C ILE A 113 -1.52 -3.61 -14.21
N ARG A 114 -0.23 -4.00 -14.24
CA ARG A 114 0.54 -4.09 -15.49
C ARG A 114 0.02 -5.17 -16.45
N LYS A 115 -0.57 -6.25 -15.96
CA LYS A 115 -1.05 -7.36 -16.82
C LYS A 115 -2.39 -7.08 -17.51
N ARG A 116 -3.21 -6.18 -16.95
CA ARG A 116 -4.55 -5.84 -17.48
C ARG A 116 -4.56 -4.59 -18.36
N ASN A 117 -3.51 -3.78 -18.33
CA ASN A 117 -3.23 -2.71 -19.31
C ASN A 117 -2.32 -3.24 -20.42
#